data_AF-A0A1F6EIK6-F1
#
_entry.id   AF-A0A1F6EIK6-F1
#
_cell.length_a   1.000
_cell.length_b   1.000
_cell.length_c   1.000
_cell.angle_alpha   90.00
_cell.angle_beta   90.00
_cell.angle_gamma   90.00
#
_symmetry.space_group_name_H-M   'P 1'
#
loop_
_entity.id
_entity.type
_entity.pdbx_description
1 polymer ?
#
loop_
_entity_poly.entity_id
_entity_poly.type
_entity_poly.pdbx_seq_one_letter_code
_entity_poly.pdbx_strand_id
1 'polypeptide(L)'
;MAIMRHIGSELKRTFGRARMTERGELMKYFCERLNPPRRAEGYPPITLGRMGKMLEKIPTKDIYYIKSSCDQAQNFSKSFWYLLNPEKYENGKKVRGQKKSKLQ
;
A
#
# COMPACT_ATOMS: atom_id res chain seq x y z
N MET A 1 -33.90 23.38 28.17
CA MET A 1 -32.44 23.25 28.02
C MET A 1 -32.15 22.59 26.68
N ALA A 2 -31.66 23.33 25.68
CA ALA A 2 -31.35 22.79 24.37
C ALA A 2 -30.01 22.03 24.43
N ILE A 3 -30.01 20.75 24.10
CA ILE A 3 -28.80 19.93 23.99
C ILE A 3 -28.00 20.49 22.82
N MET A 4 -26.89 21.19 23.10
CA MET A 4 -25.92 21.59 22.08
C MET A 4 -25.38 20.33 21.41
N ARG A 5 -25.85 20.05 20.18
CA ARG A 5 -25.35 18.95 19.37
C ARG A 5 -23.99 19.34 18.81
N HIS A 6 -22.92 18.73 19.32
CA HIS A 6 -21.58 18.92 18.79
C HIS A 6 -21.51 18.41 17.35
N ILE A 7 -21.16 19.29 16.39
CA ILE A 7 -21.00 18.94 14.96
C ILE A 7 -20.08 17.73 14.75
N GLY A 8 -19.12 17.50 15.66
CA GLY A 8 -18.20 16.35 15.61
C GLY A 8 -18.89 14.97 15.67
N SER A 9 -20.05 14.84 16.32
CA SER A 9 -20.78 13.56 16.38
C SER A 9 -21.53 13.25 15.08
N GLU A 10 -22.00 14.27 14.37
CA GLU A 10 -22.67 14.17 13.08
C GLU A 10 -21.66 13.87 11.95
N LEU A 11 -20.49 14.53 11.98
CA LEU A 11 -19.40 14.31 11.02
C LEU A 11 -18.92 12.86 11.01
N LYS A 12 -18.82 12.22 12.18
CA LYS A 12 -18.33 10.85 12.31
C LYS A 12 -19.26 9.83 11.63
N ARG A 13 -20.58 10.09 11.60
CA ARG A 13 -21.57 9.23 10.90
C ARG A 13 -21.53 9.41 9.39
N THR A 14 -21.28 10.61 8.89
CA THR A 14 -21.24 10.87 7.44
C THR A 14 -19.97 10.32 6.79
N PHE A 15 -18.82 10.30 7.47
CA PHE A 15 -17.60 9.66 6.94
C PHE A 15 -17.75 8.16 6.68
N GLY A 16 -18.53 7.44 7.50
CA GLY A 16 -18.76 5.99 7.30
C GLY A 16 -19.51 5.65 6.01
N ARG A 17 -20.23 6.63 5.45
CA ARG A 17 -20.99 6.52 4.18
C ARG A 17 -20.38 7.37 3.07
N ALA A 18 -19.33 8.15 3.35
CA ALA A 18 -18.76 9.12 2.42
C ALA A 18 -17.99 8.40 1.31
N ARG A 19 -18.71 8.17 0.20
CA ARG A 19 -18.21 7.84 -1.15
C ARG A 19 -17.17 6.71 -1.17
N MET A 20 -17.65 5.46 -1.10
CA MET A 20 -16.92 4.35 -1.71
C MET A 20 -16.70 4.72 -3.18
N THR A 21 -15.47 5.05 -3.51
CA THR A 21 -15.02 5.26 -4.88
C THR A 21 -14.24 4.03 -5.28
N GLU A 22 -14.27 3.70 -6.57
CA GLU A 22 -13.47 2.64 -7.19
C GLU A 22 -12.01 2.65 -6.68
N ARG A 23 -11.40 3.83 -6.63
CA ARG A 23 -10.06 4.05 -6.07
C ARG A 23 -9.96 3.71 -4.58
N GLY A 24 -10.94 4.12 -3.78
CA GLY A 24 -11.00 3.81 -2.35
C GLY A 24 -11.14 2.31 -2.07
N GLU A 25 -11.85 1.58 -2.93
CA GLU A 25 -11.96 0.12 -2.85
C GLU A 25 -10.63 -0.56 -3.14
N LEU A 26 -9.89 -0.11 -4.16
CA LEU A 26 -8.53 -0.57 -4.43
C LEU A 26 -7.59 -0.28 -3.25
N MET A 27 -7.67 0.91 -2.65
CA MET A 27 -6.87 1.25 -1.48
C MET A 27 -7.18 0.34 -0.28
N LYS A 28 -8.47 0.06 -0.04
CA LYS A 28 -8.91 -0.85 1.01
C LYS A 28 -8.36 -2.26 0.77
N TYR A 29 -8.46 -2.74 -0.47
CA TYR A 29 -7.92 -4.02 -0.89
C TYR A 29 -6.42 -4.17 -0.59
N PHE A 30 -5.59 -3.19 -0.96
CA PHE A 30 -4.16 -3.24 -0.65
C PHE A 30 -3.89 -3.24 0.85
N CYS A 31 -4.59 -2.42 1.64
CA CYS A 31 -4.47 -2.42 3.10
C CYS A 31 -4.81 -3.79 3.70
N GLU A 32 -5.88 -4.43 3.23
CA GLU A 32 -6.31 -5.76 3.69
C GLU A 32 -5.30 -6.86 3.36
N ARG A 33 -4.64 -6.77 2.20
CA ARG A 33 -3.60 -7.75 1.81
C ARG A 33 -2.25 -7.49 2.47
N LEU A 34 -1.88 -6.22 2.74
CA LEU A 34 -0.57 -5.85 3.28
C LEU A 34 -0.51 -5.88 4.81
N ASN A 35 -1.60 -5.59 5.51
CA ASN A 35 -1.57 -5.44 6.97
C ASN A 35 -1.45 -6.74 7.76
N PRO A 36 -2.01 -7.90 7.34
CA PRO A 36 -1.84 -9.16 8.07
C PRO A 36 -0.36 -9.54 8.29
N PRO A 37 0.51 -9.64 7.26
CA PRO A 37 1.91 -9.98 7.49
C PRO A 37 2.65 -8.89 8.27
N ARG A 38 2.34 -7.61 8.04
CA ARG A 38 2.93 -6.50 8.82
C ARG A 38 2.64 -6.62 10.31
N ARG A 39 1.40 -6.95 10.69
CA ARG A 39 1.02 -7.13 12.10
C ARG A 39 1.72 -8.35 12.71
N ALA A 40 1.83 -9.44 11.96
CA ALA A 40 2.55 -10.64 12.41
C ALA A 40 4.03 -10.34 12.71
N GLU A 41 4.64 -9.45 11.93
CA GLU A 41 6.03 -9.00 12.11
C GLU A 41 6.17 -7.78 13.05
N GLY A 42 5.11 -7.36 13.74
CA GLY A 42 5.14 -6.25 14.70
C GLY A 42 5.20 -4.85 14.07
N TYR A 43 5.02 -4.72 12.76
CA TYR A 43 4.96 -3.43 12.08
C TYR A 43 3.59 -2.76 12.21
N PRO A 44 3.54 -1.42 12.28
CA PRO A 44 2.26 -0.70 12.30
C PRO A 44 1.50 -0.92 10.99
N PRO A 45 0.16 -1.08 11.05
CA PRO A 45 -0.66 -1.24 9.86
C PRO A 45 -0.67 0.04 9.02
N ILE A 46 -0.82 -0.13 7.72
CA ILE A 46 -1.02 0.95 6.77
C ILE A 46 -2.48 1.38 6.83
N THR A 47 -2.69 2.68 7.05
CA THR A 47 -4.03 3.29 7.03
C THR A 47 -4.44 3.64 5.60
N LEU A 48 -5.75 3.77 5.35
CA LEU A 48 -6.25 4.24 4.05
C LEU A 48 -5.65 5.60 3.67
N GLY A 49 -5.50 6.54 4.61
CA GLY A 49 -4.87 7.84 4.33
C GLY A 49 -3.41 7.71 3.88
N ARG A 50 -2.64 6.82 4.53
CA ARG A 50 -1.26 6.54 4.11
C ARG A 50 -1.21 5.87 2.74
N MET A 51 -2.11 4.92 2.49
CA MET A 51 -2.25 4.28 1.17
C MET A 51 -2.59 5.30 0.08
N GLY A 52 -3.48 6.24 0.38
CA GLY A 52 -3.89 7.31 -0.54
C GLY A 52 -2.70 8.18 -0.95
N LYS A 53 -1.88 8.60 0.03
CA LYS A 53 -0.64 9.35 -0.24
C LYS A 53 0.37 8.55 -1.07
N MET A 54 0.53 7.25 -0.82
CA MET A 54 1.46 6.41 -1.60
C MET A 54 1.02 6.29 -3.06
N LEU A 55 -0.28 6.19 -3.30
CA LEU A 55 -0.83 6.03 -4.65
C LEU A 55 -1.20 7.36 -5.32
N GLU A 56 -1.06 8.50 -4.64
CA GLU A 56 -1.59 9.81 -5.06
C GLU A 56 -1.20 10.19 -6.49
N LYS A 57 0.06 9.95 -6.85
CA LYS A 57 0.61 10.26 -8.18
C LYS A 57 0.37 9.16 -9.23
N ILE A 58 -0.28 8.06 -8.85
CA ILE A 58 -0.55 6.91 -9.71
C ILE A 58 -1.98 7.03 -10.25
N PRO A 59 -2.17 7.08 -11.58
CA PRO A 59 -3.48 7.00 -12.21
C PRO A 59 -4.26 5.76 -11.78
N THR A 60 -5.58 5.85 -11.64
CA THR A 60 -6.41 4.70 -11.20
C THR A 60 -6.26 3.48 -12.11
N LYS A 61 -6.08 3.68 -13.42
CA LYS A 61 -5.82 2.58 -14.38
C LYS A 61 -4.56 1.78 -14.02
N ASP A 62 -3.50 2.45 -13.59
CA ASP A 62 -2.25 1.79 -13.20
C ASP A 62 -2.38 1.09 -11.84
N ILE A 63 -3.26 1.58 -10.97
CA ILE A 63 -3.60 0.89 -9.71
C ILE A 63 -4.24 -0.48 -9.99
N TYR A 64 -5.07 -0.60 -11.04
CA TYR A 64 -5.60 -1.89 -11.48
C TYR A 64 -4.50 -2.84 -11.96
N TYR A 65 -3.53 -2.33 -12.72
CA TYR A 65 -2.36 -3.12 -13.14
C TYR A 65 -1.54 -3.60 -11.95
N ILE A 66 -1.32 -2.74 -10.94
CA ILE A 66 -0.63 -3.13 -9.72
C ILE A 66 -1.41 -4.24 -9.00
N LYS A 67 -2.74 -4.10 -8.90
CA LYS A 67 -3.59 -5.13 -8.30
C LYS A 67 -3.43 -6.48 -9.00
N SER A 68 -3.63 -6.55 -10.32
CA SER A 68 -3.55 -7.81 -11.07
C SER A 68 -2.16 -8.43 -10.99
N SER A 69 -1.11 -7.62 -11.12
CA SER A 69 0.29 -8.07 -11.01
C SER A 69 0.61 -8.63 -9.62
N CYS A 70 0.10 -8.00 -8.56
CA CYS A 70 0.28 -8.50 -7.19
C CYS A 70 -0.52 -9.77 -6.91
N ASP A 71 -1.70 -9.91 -7.50
CA ASP A 71 -2.55 -11.09 -7.34
C ASP A 71 -1.99 -12.34 -8.02
N GLN A 72 -1.29 -12.16 -9.14
CA GLN A 72 -0.61 -13.24 -9.87
C GLN A 72 0.75 -13.59 -9.27
N ALA A 73 1.31 -12.74 -8.41
CA ALA A 73 2.63 -12.95 -7.83
C ALA A 73 2.60 -13.94 -6.67
N GLN A 74 3.69 -14.70 -6.52
CA GLN A 74 3.88 -15.60 -5.38
C GLN A 74 3.90 -14.86 -4.02
N ASN A 75 4.40 -13.62 -3.99
CA ASN A 75 4.41 -12.79 -2.80
C ASN A 75 3.84 -11.40 -3.08
N PHE A 76 2.60 -11.20 -2.63
CA PHE A 76 1.85 -9.96 -2.82
C PHE A 76 2.62 -8.73 -2.33
N SER A 77 3.11 -8.76 -1.08
CA SER A 77 3.74 -7.59 -0.44
C SER A 77 5.03 -7.18 -1.15
N LYS A 78 5.91 -8.15 -1.46
CA LYS A 78 7.16 -7.86 -2.17
C LYS A 78 6.92 -7.26 -3.55
N SER A 79 5.99 -7.84 -4.31
CA SER A 79 5.64 -7.32 -5.64
C SER A 79 5.04 -5.92 -5.57
N PHE A 80 4.17 -5.65 -4.60
CA PHE A 80 3.60 -4.31 -4.40
C PHE A 80 4.70 -3.26 -4.19
N TRP A 81 5.63 -3.51 -3.27
CA TRP A 81 6.70 -2.53 -2.99
C TRP A 81 7.68 -2.37 -4.14
N TYR A 82 7.96 -3.45 -4.89
CA TYR A 82 8.78 -3.38 -6.09
C TYR A 82 8.13 -2.51 -7.18
N LEU A 83 6.83 -2.70 -7.44
CA LEU A 83 6.12 -1.91 -8.45
C LEU A 83 6.03 -0.43 -8.07
N LEU A 84 5.94 -0.09 -6.78
CA LEU A 84 5.90 1.29 -6.32
C LEU A 84 7.27 1.98 -6.38
N ASN A 85 8.37 1.23 -6.19
CA ASN A 85 9.72 1.79 -6.18
C ASN A 85 10.76 0.71 -6.54
N PRO A 86 10.96 0.41 -7.83
CA PRO A 86 11.89 -0.64 -8.25
C PRO A 86 13.36 -0.26 -7.98
N GLU A 87 13.71 1.03 -8.08
CA GLU A 87 15.06 1.55 -7.87
C GLU A 87 15.61 1.19 -6.48
N LYS A 88 14.75 1.19 -5.45
CA LYS A 88 15.12 0.77 -4.09
C LYS A 88 15.64 -0.67 -4.03
N TYR A 89 15.17 -1.54 -4.92
CA TYR A 89 15.51 -2.95 -4.96
C TYR A 89 16.59 -3.28 -6.01
N GLU A 90 16.71 -2.48 -7.06
CA GLU A 90 17.73 -2.64 -8.09
C GLU A 90 19.09 -2.08 -7.67
N ASN A 91 19.11 -0.94 -6.95
CA ASN A 91 20.36 -0.36 -6.45
C ASN A 91 21.04 -1.22 -5.36
N GLY A 92 20.29 -2.10 -4.70
CA GLY A 92 20.82 -3.07 -3.71
C GLY A 92 21.46 -4.33 -4.31
N LYS A 93 21.40 -4.54 -5.63
CA LYS A 93 22.03 -5.70 -6.30
C LYS A 93 23.49 -5.46 -6.72
N LYS A 94 24.03 -4.26 -6.52
CA LYS A 94 25.49 -4.06 -6.54
C LYS A 94 26.03 -4.53 -5.19
N VAL A 95 26.97 -5.48 -5.21
CA VAL A 95 27.64 -6.12 -4.05
C VAL A 95 26.93 -7.34 -3.46
N ARG A 96 26.90 -8.45 -4.20
CA ARG A 96 27.20 -9.80 -3.67
C ARG A 96 27.41 -10.76 -4.85
N GLY A 97 28.67 -10.97 -5.22
CA GLY A 97 29.05 -12.05 -6.13
C GLY A 97 29.76 -11.61 -7.41
N GLN A 98 30.97 -11.06 -7.29
CA GLN A 98 32.02 -11.40 -8.23
C GLN A 98 33.22 -11.89 -7.42
N LYS A 99 33.25 -13.19 -7.12
CA LYS A 99 34.54 -13.85 -6.85
C LYS A 99 35.34 -13.69 -8.14
N LYS A 100 36.34 -12.81 -8.15
CA LYS A 100 37.39 -12.85 -9.17
C LYS A 100 38.15 -14.15 -8.97
N SER A 101 37.82 -15.16 -9.77
CA SER A 101 38.73 -16.25 -10.10
C SER A 101 39.58 -15.79 -11.29
N LYS A 102 40.88 -15.71 -11.07
CA LYS A 102 42.02 -15.68 -12.01
C LYS A 102 43.23 -15.69 -11.06
N LEU A 103 43.94 -16.79 -10.81
CA LEU A 103 44.58 -17.73 -11.72
C LEU A 103 45.19 -17.04 -12.94
N GLN A 104 46.31 -16.34 -12.70
CA GLN A 104 47.63 -16.64 -13.25
C GLN A 104 48.62 -15.61 -12.68
#